data_AF-A0A955T0R6-F1
#
_entry.id   AF-A0A955T0R6-F1
#
_cell.length_a   1.000
_cell.length_b   1.000
_cell.length_c   1.000
_cell.angle_alpha   90.00
_cell.angle_beta   90.00
_cell.angle_gamma   90.00
#
_symmetry.space_group_name_H-M   'P 1'
#
loop_
_entity.id
_entity.type
_entity.pdbx_description
1 polymer ?
#
loop_
_entity_poly.entity_id
_entity_poly.type
_entity_poly.pdbx_seq_one_letter_code
_entity_poly.pdbx_strand_id
1 'polypeptide(L)'
;MNRLLAFLWILVFTAGPPLRSVGADPAPVQIESATVDSLYDNLFLPQDRGWLGADGAVSIPLSPTRVLWVFGDTMVGTLSKQKGRQGMMPRNTIAIQDLSEGPPGEVEFFWDLSDNIIGDFFPPDPWDAGYWYWPGVGELIDGDLFLFMYKIVSGEGD
;
A
#
# COMPACT_ATOMS: atom_id res chain seq x y z
N MET A 1 60.48 10.68 21.54
CA MET A 1 59.45 11.29 22.40
C MET A 1 58.13 11.27 21.64
N ASN A 2 57.21 10.40 22.04
CA ASN A 2 55.78 10.41 21.65
C ASN A 2 55.05 9.43 22.58
N ARG A 3 53.83 9.76 23.03
CA ARG A 3 53.03 8.91 23.92
C ARG A 3 51.80 8.38 23.16
N LEU A 4 51.69 7.06 23.03
CA LEU A 4 50.45 6.40 22.66
C LEU A 4 49.58 6.26 23.91
N LEU A 5 48.40 6.88 23.89
CA LEU A 5 47.35 6.71 24.90
C LEU A 5 46.43 5.56 24.47
N ALA A 6 46.55 4.40 25.12
CA ALA A 6 45.61 3.31 24.95
C ALA A 6 44.40 3.52 25.86
N PHE A 7 43.22 3.79 25.28
CA PHE A 7 41.96 3.86 26.02
C PHE A 7 41.38 2.45 26.21
N LEU A 8 41.44 1.94 27.44
CA LEU A 8 40.82 0.67 27.82
C LEU A 8 39.34 0.89 28.14
N TRP A 9 38.46 0.52 27.21
CA TRP A 9 37.01 0.52 27.44
C TRP A 9 36.61 -0.73 28.25
N ILE A 10 36.39 -0.56 29.56
CA ILE A 10 35.82 -1.62 30.41
C ILE A 10 34.29 -1.57 30.29
N LEU A 11 33.73 -2.50 29.51
CA LEU A 11 32.30 -2.75 29.46
C LEU A 11 31.85 -3.50 30.72
N VAL A 12 31.39 -2.75 31.73
CA VAL A 12 30.76 -3.32 32.93
C VAL A 12 29.33 -3.75 32.60
N PHE A 13 29.14 -5.02 32.26
CA PHE A 13 27.82 -5.64 32.22
C PHE A 13 27.28 -5.80 33.64
N THR A 14 26.58 -4.78 34.15
CA THR A 14 25.69 -4.95 35.29
C THR A 14 24.59 -5.93 34.90
N ALA A 15 24.48 -7.05 35.61
CA ALA A 15 23.34 -7.94 35.45
C ALA A 15 22.05 -7.16 35.79
N GLY A 16 21.24 -6.87 34.77
CA GLY A 16 19.95 -6.24 34.97
C GLY A 16 19.04 -7.10 35.84
N PRO A 17 18.00 -6.52 36.47
CA PRO A 17 16.99 -7.33 37.15
C PRO A 17 16.42 -8.36 36.17
N PRO A 18 16.12 -9.60 36.62
CA PRO A 18 15.60 -10.63 35.73
C PRO A 18 14.36 -10.10 35.01
N LEU A 19 14.30 -10.33 33.70
CA LEU A 19 13.14 -9.98 32.89
C LEU A 19 11.89 -10.53 33.58
N ARG A 20 10.96 -9.65 33.96
CA ARG A 20 9.64 -10.09 34.39
C ARG A 20 9.07 -10.96 33.27
N SER A 21 8.53 -12.11 33.63
CA SER A 21 7.65 -12.83 32.72
C SER A 21 6.55 -11.87 32.28
N VAL A 22 6.51 -11.58 30.99
CA VAL A 22 5.30 -11.07 30.34
C VAL A 22 4.17 -12.06 30.70
N GLY A 23 2.94 -11.58 30.83
CA GLY A 23 1.79 -12.46 31.06
C GLY A 23 1.72 -13.54 29.98
N ALA A 24 1.10 -14.68 30.30
CA ALA A 24 0.89 -15.73 29.30
C ALA A 24 0.29 -15.13 28.02
N ASP A 25 0.81 -15.55 26.86
CA ASP A 25 0.44 -14.97 25.57
C ASP A 25 -1.09 -14.93 25.41
N PRO A 26 -1.66 -13.85 24.85
CA PRO A 26 -3.10 -13.76 24.65
C PRO A 26 -3.56 -14.94 23.79
N ALA A 27 -4.67 -15.57 24.19
CA ALA A 27 -5.23 -16.69 23.45
C ALA A 27 -5.43 -16.31 21.97
N PRO A 28 -5.07 -17.18 21.00
CA PRO A 28 -5.21 -16.85 19.58
C PRO A 28 -6.62 -16.38 19.23
N VAL A 29 -6.71 -15.33 18.40
CA VAL A 29 -7.98 -14.76 17.94
C VAL A 29 -8.79 -15.86 17.26
N GLN A 30 -10.01 -16.10 17.73
CA GLN A 30 -10.93 -17.05 17.13
C GLN A 30 -11.87 -16.32 16.17
N ILE A 31 -12.01 -16.86 14.95
CA ILE A 31 -12.94 -16.34 13.95
C ILE A 31 -14.31 -16.93 14.24
N GLU A 32 -15.21 -16.12 14.81
CA GLU A 32 -16.58 -16.56 15.13
C GLU A 32 -17.46 -16.71 13.86
N SER A 33 -17.30 -15.81 12.89
CA SER A 33 -17.99 -15.86 11.61
C SER A 33 -17.27 -15.02 10.55
N ALA A 34 -17.65 -15.20 9.28
CA ALA A 34 -17.28 -14.35 8.17
C ALA A 34 -18.48 -14.24 7.21
N THR A 35 -18.62 -13.09 6.55
CA THR A 35 -19.65 -12.83 5.53
C THR A 35 -19.04 -12.07 4.36
N VAL A 36 -19.69 -12.14 3.20
CA VAL A 36 -19.45 -11.22 2.09
C VAL A 36 -19.99 -9.83 2.49
N ASP A 37 -19.25 -8.77 2.18
CA ASP A 37 -19.74 -7.39 2.26
C ASP A 37 -20.10 -6.90 0.85
N SER A 38 -21.39 -6.98 0.53
CA SER A 38 -21.90 -6.59 -0.78
C SER A 38 -21.86 -5.08 -1.04
N LEU A 39 -21.59 -4.24 -0.04
CA LEU A 39 -21.39 -2.80 -0.26
C LEU A 39 -20.02 -2.54 -0.88
N TYR A 40 -18.98 -3.21 -0.36
CA TYR A 40 -17.62 -3.11 -0.91
C TYR A 40 -17.42 -3.92 -2.19
N ASP A 41 -18.09 -5.07 -2.37
CA ASP A 41 -18.12 -5.76 -3.67
C ASP A 41 -18.66 -4.85 -4.79
N ASN A 42 -19.70 -4.06 -4.50
CA ASN A 42 -20.30 -3.13 -5.45
C ASN A 42 -19.40 -1.90 -5.69
N LEU A 43 -18.66 -1.44 -4.68
CA LEU A 43 -17.75 -0.29 -4.76
C LEU A 43 -16.61 -0.52 -5.78
N PHE A 44 -16.14 -1.76 -5.89
CA PHE A 44 -15.06 -2.17 -6.81
C PHE A 44 -15.58 -2.97 -8.01
N LEU A 45 -16.78 -2.64 -8.51
CA LEU A 45 -17.29 -3.18 -9.78
C LEU A 45 -16.60 -2.55 -11.00
N PRO A 46 -16.33 -3.33 -12.07
CA PRO A 46 -15.49 -2.85 -13.17
C PRO A 46 -16.23 -1.82 -14.03
N GLN A 47 -15.63 -0.64 -14.20
CA GLN A 47 -16.17 0.43 -15.04
C GLN A 47 -16.21 0.02 -16.51
N ASP A 48 -17.18 0.52 -17.28
CA ASP A 48 -17.21 0.34 -18.74
C ASP A 48 -15.95 0.93 -19.41
N ARG A 49 -15.40 2.01 -18.82
CA ARG A 49 -14.16 2.68 -19.19
C ARG A 49 -13.50 3.27 -17.95
N GLY A 50 -12.18 3.21 -17.85
CA GLY A 50 -11.42 3.75 -16.72
C GLY A 50 -10.75 2.65 -15.89
N TRP A 51 -10.81 2.77 -14.57
CA TRP A 51 -10.29 1.77 -13.65
C TRP A 51 -11.08 0.46 -13.77
N LEU A 52 -10.43 -0.65 -13.38
CA LEU A 52 -11.14 -1.84 -12.90
C LEU A 52 -10.88 -2.17 -11.24
N GLY A 53 -9.99 -3.15 -11.69
CA GLY A 53 -9.49 -4.50 -11.33
C GLY A 53 -8.00 -4.48 -11.11
N ALA A 54 -7.57 -4.78 -9.89
CA ALA A 54 -6.21 -4.57 -9.41
C ALA A 54 -5.80 -5.63 -8.40
N ASP A 55 -4.50 -5.72 -8.14
CA ASP A 55 -3.94 -6.46 -7.01
C ASP A 55 -3.65 -5.53 -5.82
N GLY A 56 -3.65 -6.09 -4.61
CA GLY A 56 -3.72 -5.34 -3.36
C GLY A 56 -5.01 -4.52 -3.21
N ALA A 57 -5.18 -3.89 -2.03
CA ALA A 57 -6.21 -2.89 -1.75
C ALA A 57 -5.90 -2.23 -0.40
N VAL A 58 -4.85 -1.40 -0.34
CA VAL A 58 -4.37 -0.81 0.93
C VAL A 58 -5.18 0.45 1.24
N SER A 59 -6.10 0.35 2.21
CA SER A 59 -6.89 1.49 2.70
C SER A 59 -6.17 2.23 3.83
N ILE A 60 -6.13 3.57 3.71
CA ILE A 60 -5.46 4.50 4.62
C ILE A 60 -6.45 5.62 4.95
N PRO A 61 -6.93 5.72 6.21
CA PRO A 61 -7.80 6.83 6.62
C PRO A 61 -7.08 8.18 6.51
N LEU A 62 -7.65 9.10 5.74
CA LEU A 62 -7.19 10.50 5.66
C LEU A 62 -8.04 11.43 6.54
N SER A 63 -9.29 11.06 6.82
CA SER A 63 -10.17 11.73 7.78
C SER A 63 -11.30 10.78 8.20
N PRO A 64 -12.15 11.16 9.18
CA PRO A 64 -13.37 10.41 9.51
C PRO A 64 -14.35 10.21 8.34
N THR A 65 -14.20 10.96 7.24
CA THR A 65 -15.05 10.88 6.05
C THR A 65 -14.26 10.64 4.76
N ARG A 66 -12.97 10.28 4.81
CA ARG A 66 -12.16 10.09 3.59
C ARG A 66 -11.07 9.04 3.76
N VAL A 67 -10.98 8.14 2.79
CA VAL A 67 -10.00 7.05 2.74
C VAL A 67 -9.24 7.12 1.42
N LEU A 68 -7.91 7.03 1.49
CA LEU A 68 -7.05 6.74 0.35
C LEU A 68 -6.95 5.23 0.20
N TRP A 69 -7.18 4.73 -1.02
CA TRP A 69 -6.84 3.37 -1.41
C TRP A 69 -5.60 3.41 -2.29
N VAL A 70 -4.64 2.51 -2.04
CA VAL A 70 -3.48 2.29 -2.91
C VAL A 70 -3.50 0.85 -3.41
N PHE A 71 -3.39 0.70 -4.72
CA PHE A 71 -3.42 -0.57 -5.44
C PHE A 71 -2.06 -0.83 -6.12
N GLY A 72 -1.76 -2.09 -6.39
CA GLY A 72 -0.61 -2.53 -7.17
C GLY A 72 -0.95 -2.57 -8.66
N ASP A 73 -0.56 -3.65 -9.33
CA ASP A 73 -0.88 -3.94 -10.73
C ASP A 73 -2.39 -3.80 -11.00
N THR A 74 -2.77 -2.76 -11.75
CA THR A 74 -4.16 -2.37 -12.00
C THR A 74 -4.47 -2.37 -13.49
N MET A 75 -5.47 -3.15 -13.92
CA MET A 75 -5.97 -3.10 -15.30
C MET A 75 -6.84 -1.85 -15.50
N VAL A 76 -6.35 -0.91 -16.30
CA VAL A 76 -7.05 0.33 -16.67
C VAL A 76 -7.34 0.33 -18.17
N GLY A 77 -8.59 0.58 -18.57
CA GLY A 77 -8.95 0.61 -19.98
C GLY A 77 -10.46 0.60 -20.24
N THR A 78 -10.98 -0.51 -20.77
CA THR A 78 -12.39 -0.69 -21.18
C THR A 78 -12.90 -2.10 -20.88
N LEU A 79 -14.19 -2.20 -20.57
CA LEU A 79 -14.91 -3.47 -20.45
C LEU A 79 -15.82 -3.67 -21.67
N SER A 80 -15.93 -4.90 -22.18
CA SER A 80 -16.93 -5.23 -23.20
C SER A 80 -17.42 -6.67 -23.08
N LYS A 81 -18.70 -6.90 -23.38
CA LYS A 81 -19.31 -8.25 -23.38
C LYS A 81 -18.69 -9.24 -24.38
N GLN A 82 -17.94 -8.73 -25.36
CA GLN A 82 -17.37 -9.52 -26.45
C GLN A 82 -15.89 -9.89 -26.24
N LYS A 83 -15.13 -9.04 -25.53
CA LYS A 83 -13.67 -9.17 -25.37
C LYS A 83 -13.22 -9.19 -23.91
N GLY A 84 -14.14 -9.06 -22.95
CA GLY A 84 -13.80 -8.91 -21.53
C GLY A 84 -13.17 -7.54 -21.23
N ARG A 85 -12.21 -7.54 -20.30
CA ARG A 85 -11.39 -6.38 -19.92
C ARG A 85 -10.28 -6.19 -20.95
N GLN A 86 -10.11 -4.99 -21.50
CA GLN A 86 -8.99 -4.63 -22.39
C GLN A 86 -8.38 -3.32 -21.90
N GLY A 87 -7.06 -3.29 -21.67
CA GLY A 87 -6.41 -2.14 -21.06
C GLY A 87 -4.88 -2.24 -21.00
N MET A 88 -4.29 -1.28 -20.29
CA MET A 88 -2.89 -1.31 -19.84
C MET A 88 -2.85 -1.70 -18.36
N MET A 89 -1.67 -2.07 -17.85
CA MET A 89 -1.46 -2.51 -16.47
C MET A 89 -0.38 -1.66 -15.78
N PRO A 90 -0.68 -0.40 -15.38
CA PRO A 90 0.14 0.33 -14.41
C PRO A 90 0.35 -0.50 -13.13
N ARG A 91 1.55 -0.40 -12.56
CA ARG A 91 2.04 -1.18 -11.40
C ARG A 91 1.59 -0.65 -10.05
N ASN A 92 1.07 0.57 -10.03
CA ASN A 92 0.34 1.12 -8.91
C ASN A 92 -0.66 2.18 -9.39
N THR A 93 -1.79 2.27 -8.68
CA THR A 93 -2.82 3.30 -8.86
C THR A 93 -3.40 3.67 -7.49
N ILE A 94 -4.17 4.74 -7.40
CA ILE A 94 -4.91 5.08 -6.17
C ILE A 94 -6.41 5.21 -6.40
N ALA A 95 -7.18 5.27 -5.32
CA ALA A 95 -8.51 5.85 -5.34
C ALA A 95 -8.74 6.70 -4.09
N ILE A 96 -9.61 7.70 -4.19
CA ILE A 96 -10.14 8.43 -3.05
C ILE A 96 -11.59 7.97 -2.85
N GLN A 97 -11.88 7.43 -1.68
CA GLN A 97 -13.22 7.11 -1.23
C GLN A 97 -13.71 8.23 -0.31
N ASP A 98 -14.84 8.85 -0.64
CA ASP A 98 -15.51 9.83 0.22
C ASP A 98 -16.72 9.21 0.90
N LEU A 99 -16.80 9.42 2.21
CA LEU A 99 -17.78 8.83 3.12
C LEU A 99 -18.70 9.90 3.74
N SER A 100 -18.80 11.11 3.16
CA SER A 100 -19.67 12.18 3.68
C SER A 100 -21.13 11.74 3.86
N GLU A 101 -21.64 10.95 2.91
CA GLU A 101 -23.01 10.42 2.91
C GLU A 101 -23.12 9.04 3.61
N GLY A 102 -22.03 8.57 4.24
CA GLY A 102 -21.93 7.26 4.90
C GLY A 102 -21.38 6.14 4.02
N PRO A 103 -21.08 4.95 4.60
CA PRO A 103 -20.48 3.83 3.89
C PRO A 103 -21.46 3.12 2.92
N PRO A 104 -20.99 2.60 1.77
CA PRO A 104 -19.60 2.55 1.32
C PRO A 104 -19.11 3.86 0.68
N GLY A 105 -19.98 4.88 0.58
CA GLY A 105 -19.64 6.16 -0.02
C GLY A 105 -19.48 6.11 -1.55
N GLU A 106 -18.81 7.11 -2.10
CA GLU A 106 -18.39 7.14 -3.50
C GLU A 106 -16.88 6.93 -3.61
N VAL A 107 -16.40 6.40 -4.75
CA VAL A 107 -14.97 6.17 -5.01
C VAL A 107 -14.58 6.70 -6.39
N GLU A 108 -13.50 7.49 -6.44
CA GLU A 108 -12.88 7.98 -7.67
C GLU A 108 -11.46 7.42 -7.79
N PHE A 109 -11.11 6.86 -8.95
CA PHE A 109 -9.85 6.16 -9.19
C PHE A 109 -8.90 6.99 -10.03
N PHE A 110 -7.61 6.97 -9.69
CA PHE A 110 -6.56 7.77 -10.34
C PHE A 110 -5.32 6.93 -10.67
N TRP A 111 -4.78 7.18 -11.85
CA TRP A 111 -3.55 6.62 -12.42
C TRP A 111 -2.84 7.76 -13.18
N ASP A 112 -1.56 7.60 -13.55
CA ASP A 112 -0.95 8.64 -14.40
C ASP A 112 -1.53 8.56 -15.82
N LEU A 113 -1.87 9.72 -16.37
CA LEU A 113 -2.35 9.88 -17.74
C LEU A 113 -1.55 10.96 -18.50
N SER A 114 -0.32 11.24 -18.04
CA SER A 114 0.64 12.11 -18.72
C SER A 114 0.87 11.65 -20.17
N ASP A 115 1.08 12.61 -21.08
CA ASP A 115 1.17 12.41 -22.52
C ASP A 115 0.02 11.62 -23.18
N ASN A 116 -1.11 11.41 -22.48
CA ASN A 116 -2.24 10.54 -22.84
C ASN A 116 -1.92 9.03 -22.83
N ILE A 117 -0.88 8.62 -22.10
CA ILE A 117 -0.49 7.22 -21.90
C ILE A 117 -0.86 6.81 -20.47
N ILE A 118 -1.41 5.61 -20.28
CA ILE A 118 -1.72 5.09 -18.94
C ILE A 118 -0.42 4.63 -18.28
N GLY A 119 -0.08 5.23 -17.14
CA GLY A 119 1.12 4.95 -16.35
C GLY A 119 0.87 4.83 -14.85
N ASP A 120 1.93 4.46 -14.13
CA ASP A 120 1.95 4.30 -12.67
C ASP A 120 1.67 5.64 -11.97
N PHE A 121 0.78 5.67 -10.97
CA PHE A 121 0.50 6.91 -10.23
C PHE A 121 1.73 7.41 -9.44
N PHE A 122 2.53 6.48 -8.93
CA PHE A 122 3.85 6.68 -8.37
C PHE A 122 4.89 6.07 -9.33
N PRO A 123 5.38 6.82 -10.33
CA PRO A 123 6.36 6.32 -11.28
C PRO A 123 7.74 6.12 -10.62
N PRO A 124 8.60 5.25 -11.18
CA PRO A 124 10.02 5.17 -10.80
C PRO A 124 10.78 6.45 -11.19
N ASP A 125 11.99 6.61 -10.64
CA ASP A 125 12.90 7.69 -11.04
C ASP A 125 13.13 7.68 -12.56
N PRO A 126 12.97 8.81 -13.30
CA PRO A 126 13.10 8.84 -14.77
C PRO A 126 14.46 8.40 -15.34
N TRP A 127 15.45 8.19 -14.48
CA TRP A 127 16.81 7.77 -14.82
C TRP A 127 17.10 6.29 -14.49
N ASP A 128 16.19 5.62 -13.79
CA ASP A 128 16.26 4.22 -13.36
C ASP A 128 14.90 3.53 -13.59
N ALA A 129 14.59 3.21 -14.85
CA ALA A 129 13.40 2.46 -15.21
C ALA A 129 13.52 0.93 -14.94
N GLY A 130 14.51 0.49 -14.16
CA GLY A 130 14.73 -0.93 -13.82
C GLY A 130 13.83 -1.46 -12.72
N TYR A 131 12.88 -0.65 -12.23
CA TYR A 131 12.02 -0.96 -11.09
C TYR A 131 10.65 -0.28 -11.19
N TRP A 132 9.74 -0.67 -10.31
CA TRP A 132 8.47 0.02 -10.04
C TRP A 132 8.21 0.08 -8.53
N TYR A 133 7.26 0.93 -8.12
CA TYR A 133 6.75 0.94 -6.75
C TYR A 133 5.49 0.08 -6.64
N TRP A 134 5.40 -0.74 -5.59
CA TRP A 134 4.21 -1.54 -5.24
C TRP A 134 3.76 -1.20 -3.81
N PRO A 135 2.45 -1.13 -3.51
CA PRO A 135 1.96 -0.67 -2.20
C PRO A 135 2.39 -1.57 -1.03
N GLY A 136 2.70 -0.96 0.11
CA GLY A 136 2.90 -1.64 1.38
C GLY A 136 1.84 -1.22 2.39
N VAL A 137 2.10 -0.13 3.13
CA VAL A 137 1.19 0.47 4.11
C VAL A 137 1.33 1.99 4.08
N GLY A 138 0.44 2.72 4.75
CA GLY A 138 0.61 4.15 4.99
C GLY A 138 -0.22 4.64 6.16
N GLU A 139 0.12 5.84 6.66
CA GLU A 139 -0.47 6.46 7.85
C GLU A 139 -0.47 7.98 7.68
N LEU A 140 -1.49 8.67 8.20
CA LEU A 140 -1.53 10.13 8.27
C LEU A 140 -1.10 10.59 9.68
N ILE A 141 0.06 11.24 9.79
CA ILE A 141 0.64 11.67 11.07
C ILE A 141 0.78 13.18 11.09
N ASP A 142 0.13 13.84 12.07
CA ASP A 142 0.11 15.31 12.26
C ASP A 142 -0.28 16.15 11.02
N GLY A 143 -0.89 15.53 10.01
CA GLY A 143 -1.32 16.13 8.75
C GLY A 143 -0.49 15.73 7.53
N ASP A 144 0.69 15.12 7.73
CA ASP A 144 1.54 14.59 6.67
C ASP A 144 1.22 13.11 6.40
N LEU A 145 1.11 12.74 5.11
CA LEU A 145 0.83 11.38 4.67
C LEU A 145 2.12 10.62 4.39
N PHE A 146 2.36 9.56 5.16
CA PHE A 146 3.52 8.67 4.98
C PHE A 146 3.10 7.41 4.25
N LEU A 147 3.66 7.18 3.05
CA LEU A 147 3.45 5.96 2.27
C LEU A 147 4.72 5.11 2.26
N PHE A 148 4.60 3.84 2.65
CA PHE A 148 5.65 2.85 2.63
C PHE A 148 5.41 1.92 1.44
N MET A 149 6.18 2.12 0.37
CA MET A 149 6.08 1.33 -0.87
C MET A 149 7.34 0.47 -1.07
N TYR A 150 7.17 -0.70 -1.67
CA TYR A 150 8.28 -1.56 -2.05
C TYR A 150 8.86 -1.12 -3.40
N LYS A 151 10.17 -0.87 -3.48
CA LYS A 151 10.91 -0.78 -4.75
C LYS A 151 11.10 -2.20 -5.27
N ILE A 152 10.28 -2.61 -6.24
CA ILE A 152 10.33 -3.93 -6.88
C ILE A 152 11.16 -3.80 -8.17
N VAL A 153 12.25 -4.57 -8.26
CA VAL A 153 12.99 -4.79 -9.51
C VAL A 153 12.50 -6.06 -10.19
N SER A 154 12.51 -6.11 -11.52
CA SER A 154 12.36 -7.37 -12.25
C SER A 154 13.59 -8.25 -11.99
N GLY A 155 13.39 -9.47 -11.49
CA GLY A 155 14.43 -10.49 -11.52
C GLY A 155 14.69 -10.98 -12.95
N GLU A 156 15.91 -11.41 -13.25
CA GLU A 156 16.18 -12.22 -14.44
C GLU A 156 15.78 -13.68 -14.15
N GLY A 157 14.77 -14.18 -14.86
CA GLY A 157 14.20 -15.53 -14.76
C GLY A 157 12.66 -15.50 -14.72
N ASP A 158 11.94 -16.31 -15.49
CA ASP A 158 12.36 -17.40 -16.41
C ASP A 158 12.28 -17.02 -17.91
#